data_AF-A0A0H3XK71-F1
#
_entry.id   AF-A0A0H3XK71-F1
#
_cell.length_a   1.000
_cell.length_b   1.000
_cell.length_c   1.000
_cell.angle_alpha   90.00
_cell.angle_beta   90.00
_cell.angle_gamma   90.00
#
_symmetry.space_group_name_H-M   'P 1'
#
loop_
_entity.id
_entity.type
_entity.pdbx_description
1 polymer ?
#
loop_
_entity_poly.entity_id
_entity_poly.type
_entity_poly.pdbx_seq_one_letter_code
_entity_poly.pdbx_strand_id
1 'polypeptide(L)'
;MSEVIHIKKKWYFLLATTIAVIIAFLVFFLNGVKITSDNNSPEISNNSDASEVALNFITKYQLPLVNNQVLPKAYKIPFVLLGTSVEQILVRNHFIFNNFHSLDQRLLNRKVYQSLTIALLPKPQFIKWYSRKLITEKLLEELNFPHSIITPVLKILHSNFLTTMQVKNNLQHYLTGSYKKYYQILILFVVM
;
A
#
# COMPACT_ATOMS: atom_id res chain seq x y z
N MET A 1 -58.27 -14.25 -33.74
CA MET A 1 -57.55 -13.00 -34.06
C MET A 1 -57.00 -12.24 -32.83
N SER A 2 -57.40 -12.61 -31.59
CA SER A 2 -56.98 -11.92 -30.34
C SER A 2 -55.64 -12.44 -29.74
N GLU A 3 -55.29 -13.71 -29.91
CA GLU A 3 -54.08 -14.30 -29.30
C GLU A 3 -52.75 -13.83 -29.92
N VAL A 4 -52.74 -13.53 -31.22
CA VAL A 4 -51.52 -13.07 -31.94
C VAL A 4 -51.07 -11.68 -31.46
N ILE A 5 -52.02 -10.85 -30.99
CA ILE A 5 -51.74 -9.49 -30.49
C ILE A 5 -51.08 -9.55 -29.10
N HIS A 6 -51.47 -10.51 -28.26
CA HIS A 6 -50.90 -10.68 -26.92
C HIS A 6 -49.46 -11.22 -26.95
N ILE A 7 -49.15 -12.10 -27.90
CA ILE A 7 -47.78 -12.64 -28.08
C ILE A 7 -46.83 -11.55 -28.55
N LYS A 8 -47.24 -10.71 -29.52
CA LYS A 8 -46.41 -9.59 -30.00
C LYS A 8 -46.12 -8.58 -28.87
N LYS A 9 -47.10 -8.23 -28.04
CA LYS A 9 -46.89 -7.31 -26.90
C LYS A 9 -45.86 -7.82 -25.87
N LYS A 10 -45.83 -9.12 -25.58
CA LYS A 10 -44.84 -9.71 -24.64
C LYS A 10 -43.41 -9.64 -25.17
N TRP A 11 -43.21 -9.85 -26.48
CA TRP A 11 -41.90 -9.73 -27.11
C TRP A 11 -41.38 -8.29 -27.13
N TYR A 12 -42.27 -7.32 -27.43
CA TYR A 12 -41.91 -5.90 -27.34
C TYR A 12 -41.54 -5.47 -25.92
N PHE A 13 -42.21 -6.03 -24.90
CA PHE A 13 -41.89 -5.75 -23.50
C PHE A 13 -40.52 -6.31 -23.09
N LEU A 14 -40.19 -7.54 -23.50
CA LEU A 14 -38.87 -8.15 -23.26
C LEU A 14 -37.74 -7.44 -24.01
N LEU A 15 -38.00 -6.95 -25.22
CA LEU A 15 -37.04 -6.17 -26.00
C LEU A 15 -36.81 -4.78 -25.37
N ALA A 16 -37.88 -4.13 -24.91
CA ALA A 16 -37.79 -2.81 -24.27
C ALA A 16 -37.03 -2.86 -22.94
N THR A 17 -37.22 -3.91 -22.13
CA THR A 17 -36.49 -4.07 -20.85
C THR A 17 -35.01 -4.35 -21.07
N THR A 18 -34.65 -5.16 -22.07
CA THR A 18 -33.24 -5.43 -22.40
C THR A 18 -32.52 -4.19 -22.93
N ILE A 19 -33.18 -3.40 -23.80
CA ILE A 19 -32.62 -2.13 -24.27
C ILE A 19 -32.45 -1.13 -23.12
N ALA A 20 -33.42 -1.04 -22.21
CA ALA A 20 -33.34 -0.15 -21.05
C ALA A 20 -32.18 -0.50 -20.11
N VAL A 21 -31.93 -1.80 -19.87
CA VAL A 21 -30.80 -2.26 -19.05
C VAL A 21 -29.46 -1.93 -19.71
N ILE A 22 -29.35 -2.11 -21.03
CA ILE A 22 -28.13 -1.77 -21.77
C ILE A 22 -27.86 -0.25 -21.71
N ILE A 23 -28.89 0.58 -21.91
CA ILE A 23 -28.77 2.04 -21.81
C ILE A 23 -28.36 2.46 -20.39
N ALA A 24 -28.95 1.87 -19.34
CA ALA A 24 -28.57 2.15 -17.96
C ALA A 24 -27.10 1.77 -17.68
N PHE A 25 -26.64 0.64 -18.20
CA PHE A 25 -25.24 0.22 -18.10
C PHE A 25 -24.29 1.18 -18.83
N LEU A 26 -24.70 1.68 -19.99
CA LEU A 26 -23.92 2.61 -20.81
C LEU A 26 -23.83 4.01 -20.18
N VAL A 27 -24.92 4.49 -19.58
CA VAL A 27 -24.95 5.74 -18.79
C VAL A 27 -24.12 5.60 -17.51
N PHE A 28 -24.16 4.44 -16.84
CA PHE A 28 -23.31 4.16 -15.68
C PHE A 28 -21.81 4.17 -16.05
N PHE A 29 -21.44 3.59 -17.21
CA PHE A 29 -20.06 3.61 -17.70
C PHE A 29 -19.60 5.00 -18.15
N LEU A 30 -20.46 5.78 -18.81
CA LEU A 30 -20.14 7.14 -19.26
C LEU A 30 -20.05 8.14 -18.09
N ASN A 31 -20.87 7.97 -17.04
CA ASN A 31 -20.83 8.84 -15.86
C ASN A 31 -19.84 8.37 -14.77
N GLY A 32 -19.36 7.11 -14.83
CA GLY A 32 -18.27 6.61 -13.99
C GLY A 32 -16.89 7.20 -14.33
N VAL A 33 -16.78 7.88 -15.47
CA VAL A 33 -15.60 8.66 -15.90
C VAL A 33 -15.92 10.15 -15.79
N LYS A 34 -16.28 10.61 -14.59
CA LYS A 34 -16.19 12.03 -14.21
C LYS A 34 -15.06 12.17 -13.19
N ILE A 35 -13.87 12.38 -13.71
CA ILE A 35 -12.70 12.81 -12.97
C ILE A 35 -13.04 14.18 -12.38
N THR A 36 -12.97 14.29 -11.06
CA THR A 36 -12.91 15.55 -10.33
C THR A 36 -11.67 16.31 -10.80
N SER A 37 -11.88 17.26 -11.72
CA SER A 37 -10.93 18.30 -12.07
C SER A 37 -11.39 19.57 -11.39
N ASP A 38 -11.00 19.75 -10.12
CA ASP A 38 -10.99 21.08 -9.50
C ASP A 38 -9.55 21.58 -9.43
N ASN A 39 -9.41 22.76 -10.01
CA ASN A 39 -8.21 23.53 -10.29
C ASN A 39 -7.35 23.78 -9.05
N ASN A 40 -6.05 23.52 -9.18
CA ASN A 40 -4.98 24.42 -8.74
C ASN A 40 -3.72 24.10 -9.55
N SER A 41 -3.53 24.87 -10.62
CA SER A 41 -2.36 24.84 -11.48
C SER A 41 -1.27 25.73 -10.90
N PRO A 42 -0.04 25.24 -10.72
CA PRO A 42 1.15 26.05 -10.95
C PRO A 42 1.64 25.80 -12.38
N GLU A 43 1.63 26.88 -13.16
CA GLU A 43 2.34 27.15 -14.42
C GLU A 43 3.02 25.99 -15.14
N ILE A 44 2.51 25.74 -16.35
CA ILE A 44 3.07 24.88 -17.38
C ILE A 44 4.40 25.48 -17.86
N SER A 45 5.52 24.86 -17.49
CA SER A 45 6.73 24.91 -18.29
C SER A 45 6.68 23.77 -19.31
N ASN A 46 6.48 24.14 -20.58
CA ASN A 46 6.55 23.27 -21.75
C ASN A 46 7.71 22.27 -21.66
N ASN A 47 7.42 20.97 -21.70
CA ASN A 47 8.29 19.93 -22.26
C ASN A 47 7.51 18.62 -22.40
N SER A 48 7.22 18.25 -23.66
CA SER A 48 6.79 16.93 -24.16
C SER A 48 5.96 16.04 -23.23
N ASP A 49 4.68 15.84 -23.58
CA ASP A 49 3.81 14.75 -23.13
C ASP A 49 4.36 13.37 -23.56
N ALA A 50 5.54 13.02 -23.06
CA ALA A 50 5.87 11.62 -22.87
C ALA A 50 4.92 11.17 -21.76
N SER A 51 3.96 10.33 -22.10
CA SER A 51 3.18 9.62 -21.09
C SER A 51 4.18 9.09 -20.03
N GLU A 52 3.89 9.36 -18.76
CA GLU A 52 4.78 9.01 -17.64
C GLU A 52 4.12 7.90 -16.82
N VAL A 53 4.92 6.92 -16.40
CA VAL A 53 4.52 5.89 -15.43
C VAL A 53 5.16 6.22 -14.08
N ALA A 54 4.41 6.03 -12.99
CA ALA A 54 4.92 6.24 -11.65
C ALA A 54 5.44 4.93 -11.01
N LEU A 55 6.66 5.00 -10.48
CA LEU A 55 7.20 4.07 -9.49
C LEU A 55 6.97 4.63 -8.10
N ASN A 56 6.13 3.95 -7.33
CA ASN A 56 5.76 4.38 -5.98
C ASN A 56 6.58 3.61 -4.94
N PHE A 57 6.93 4.29 -3.86
CA PHE A 57 7.64 3.67 -2.74
C PHE A 57 6.80 3.76 -1.48
N ILE A 58 6.68 2.65 -0.77
CA ILE A 58 6.02 2.59 0.53
C ILE A 58 6.95 1.92 1.54
N THR A 59 6.88 2.31 2.81
CA THR A 59 7.46 1.50 3.88
C THR A 59 6.59 0.25 4.10
N LYS A 60 7.20 -0.94 4.22
CA LYS A 60 6.44 -2.16 4.52
C LYS A 60 5.69 -2.10 5.84
N TYR A 61 6.31 -1.46 6.83
CA TYR A 61 5.75 -1.23 8.15
C TYR A 61 5.90 0.26 8.46
N GLN A 62 4.92 0.84 9.15
CA GLN A 62 4.95 2.25 9.58
C GLN A 62 5.89 2.45 10.78
N LEU A 63 7.13 1.97 10.71
CA LEU A 63 8.07 2.02 11.82
C LEU A 63 8.33 3.46 12.28
N PRO A 64 8.58 3.67 13.59
CA PRO A 64 8.96 5.00 14.06
C PRO A 64 10.35 5.33 13.51
N LEU A 65 10.48 6.48 12.84
CA LEU A 65 11.73 6.92 12.22
C LEU A 65 12.39 8.04 13.03
N VAL A 66 13.72 8.12 12.97
CA VAL A 66 14.48 9.22 13.57
C VAL A 66 14.28 10.52 12.77
N ASN A 67 14.09 10.42 11.45
CA ASN A 67 13.80 11.53 10.56
C ASN A 67 12.73 11.12 9.53
N ASN A 68 11.68 11.93 9.37
CA ASN A 68 10.58 11.68 8.44
C ASN A 68 10.95 11.91 6.96
N GLN A 69 12.06 12.60 6.67
CA GLN A 69 12.56 12.83 5.30
C GLN A 69 13.15 11.59 4.63
N VAL A 70 13.01 10.41 5.24
CA VAL A 70 13.65 9.19 4.80
C VAL A 70 12.96 8.57 3.58
N LEU A 71 11.64 8.75 3.39
CA LEU A 71 10.91 8.15 2.26
C LEU A 71 11.26 8.80 0.91
N PRO A 72 11.62 7.99 -0.12
CA PRO A 72 11.86 8.52 -1.45
C PRO A 72 10.55 8.98 -2.07
N LYS A 73 10.59 10.13 -2.75
CA LYS A 73 9.47 10.58 -3.57
C LYS A 73 9.20 9.58 -4.70
N ALA A 74 7.95 9.51 -5.15
CA ALA A 74 7.60 8.72 -6.32
C ALA A 74 8.49 9.10 -7.50
N TYR A 75 9.00 8.09 -8.20
CA TYR A 75 9.87 8.29 -9.35
C TYR A 75 9.04 8.21 -10.63
N LYS A 76 9.00 9.30 -11.40
CA LYS A 76 8.31 9.31 -12.69
C LYS A 76 9.25 8.80 -13.76
N ILE A 77 8.80 7.85 -14.56
CA ILE A 77 9.54 7.26 -15.66
C ILE A 77 8.82 7.54 -16.97
N PRO A 78 9.54 7.93 -18.04
CA PRO A 78 8.93 8.06 -19.35
C PRO A 78 8.55 6.67 -19.90
N PHE A 79 7.48 6.59 -20.71
CA PHE A 79 7.00 5.32 -21.27
C PHE A 79 8.04 4.55 -22.10
N VAL A 80 9.06 5.23 -22.64
CA VAL A 80 10.18 4.58 -23.35
C VAL A 80 10.99 3.61 -22.47
N LEU A 81 10.88 3.72 -21.14
CA LEU A 81 11.53 2.80 -20.19
C LEU A 81 10.63 1.61 -19.78
N LEU A 82 9.42 1.50 -20.32
CA LEU A 82 8.59 0.31 -20.10
C LEU A 82 9.28 -0.94 -20.63
N GLY A 83 9.11 -2.05 -19.93
CA GLY A 83 9.85 -3.29 -20.21
C GLY A 83 11.28 -3.33 -19.65
N THR A 84 11.76 -2.24 -19.04
CA THR A 84 13.03 -2.20 -18.29
C THR A 84 12.79 -2.63 -16.84
N SER A 85 13.79 -3.27 -16.19
CA SER A 85 13.68 -3.62 -14.78
C SER A 85 13.72 -2.37 -13.90
N VAL A 86 13.05 -2.41 -12.75
CA VAL A 86 13.04 -1.28 -11.82
C VAL A 86 14.44 -0.96 -11.32
N GLU A 87 15.26 -1.97 -11.02
CA GLU A 87 16.64 -1.76 -10.58
C GLU A 87 17.44 -0.94 -11.60
N GLN A 88 17.39 -1.31 -12.87
CA GLN A 88 18.09 -0.59 -13.94
C GLN A 88 17.58 0.85 -14.08
N ILE A 89 16.27 1.05 -13.98
CA ILE A 89 15.66 2.38 -13.97
C ILE A 89 16.22 3.20 -12.79
N LEU A 90 16.19 2.66 -11.58
CA LEU A 90 16.59 3.41 -10.37
C LEU A 90 18.09 3.72 -10.37
N VAL A 91 18.93 2.79 -10.82
CA VAL A 91 20.37 3.01 -10.98
C VAL A 91 20.66 4.09 -12.03
N ARG A 92 20.04 4.01 -13.22
CA ARG A 92 20.21 5.01 -14.29
C ARG A 92 19.82 6.42 -13.85
N ASN A 93 18.89 6.50 -12.91
CA ASN A 93 18.36 7.75 -12.38
C ASN A 93 19.02 8.18 -11.07
N HIS A 94 20.18 7.61 -10.72
CA HIS A 94 20.96 7.96 -9.52
C HIS A 94 20.14 7.88 -8.22
N PHE A 95 19.19 6.95 -8.15
CA PHE A 95 18.36 6.78 -6.98
C PHE A 95 19.21 6.34 -5.79
N ILE A 96 19.21 7.15 -4.73
CA ILE A 96 20.00 6.88 -3.54
C ILE A 96 19.20 5.97 -2.62
N PHE A 97 19.45 4.66 -2.70
CA PHE A 97 18.86 3.66 -1.79
C PHE A 97 19.40 3.74 -0.35
N ASN A 98 20.27 4.70 -0.03
CA ASN A 98 21.12 4.66 1.17
C ASN A 98 20.35 4.50 2.49
N ASN A 99 19.05 4.79 2.52
CA ASN A 99 18.23 4.68 3.72
C ASN A 99 17.42 3.38 3.86
N PHE A 100 17.40 2.49 2.85
CA PHE A 100 16.53 1.31 2.84
C PHE A 100 17.21 0.02 2.37
N HIS A 101 16.64 -1.09 2.81
CA HIS A 101 16.76 -2.40 2.19
C HIS A 101 15.47 -2.68 1.40
N SER A 102 15.57 -3.09 0.13
CA SER A 102 14.41 -3.64 -0.57
C SER A 102 14.04 -4.98 0.04
N LEU A 103 12.75 -5.19 0.30
CA LEU A 103 12.24 -6.42 0.91
C LEU A 103 12.06 -7.55 -0.07
N ASP A 104 11.80 -7.19 -1.33
CA ASP A 104 11.64 -8.13 -2.41
C ASP A 104 12.53 -7.70 -3.58
N GLN A 105 13.70 -8.32 -3.67
CA GLN A 105 14.61 -8.13 -4.80
C GLN A 105 13.94 -8.53 -6.12
N ARG A 106 12.93 -9.41 -6.12
CA ARG A 106 12.19 -9.77 -7.34
C ARG A 106 11.37 -8.61 -7.88
N LEU A 107 10.85 -7.74 -7.01
CA LEU A 107 10.17 -6.52 -7.43
C LEU A 107 11.13 -5.54 -8.10
N LEU A 108 12.39 -5.48 -7.65
CA LEU A 108 13.42 -4.68 -8.31
C LEU A 108 13.75 -5.23 -9.71
N ASN A 109 13.71 -6.55 -9.87
CA ASN A 109 13.93 -7.22 -11.16
C ASN A 109 12.71 -7.20 -12.10
N ARG A 110 11.53 -6.79 -11.61
CA ARG A 110 10.30 -6.80 -12.41
C ARG A 110 10.35 -5.71 -13.48
N LYS A 111 9.87 -6.06 -14.67
CA LYS A 111 9.67 -5.09 -15.76
C LYS A 111 8.47 -4.19 -15.46
N VAL A 112 8.62 -2.89 -15.70
CA VAL A 112 7.54 -1.92 -15.48
C VAL A 112 6.66 -1.83 -16.73
N TYR A 113 5.34 -1.88 -16.54
CA TYR A 113 4.37 -1.80 -17.65
C TYR A 113 3.31 -0.70 -17.48
N GLN A 114 2.95 -0.31 -16.25
CA GLN A 114 1.89 0.70 -16.00
C GLN A 114 2.10 1.50 -14.72
N SER A 115 2.16 0.84 -13.57
CA SER A 115 2.61 1.41 -12.30
C SER A 115 3.08 0.28 -11.41
N LEU A 116 4.06 0.56 -10.56
CA LEU A 116 4.56 -0.45 -9.62
C LEU A 116 4.86 0.21 -8.28
N THR A 117 4.38 -0.42 -7.22
CA THR A 117 4.67 -0.02 -5.85
C THR A 117 5.71 -0.96 -5.26
N ILE A 118 6.76 -0.38 -4.69
CA ILE A 118 7.87 -1.10 -4.07
C ILE A 118 7.83 -0.86 -2.57
N ALA A 119 7.75 -1.97 -1.84
CA ALA A 119 7.87 -1.95 -0.39
C ALA A 119 9.34 -1.93 0.03
N LEU A 120 9.70 -0.94 0.84
CA LEU A 120 11.04 -0.74 1.38
C LEU A 120 11.05 -0.96 2.90
N LEU A 121 12.16 -1.45 3.43
CA LEU A 121 12.44 -1.56 4.86
C LEU A 121 13.54 -0.56 5.22
N PRO A 122 13.30 0.38 6.16
CA PRO A 122 14.34 1.31 6.59
C PRO A 122 15.57 0.58 7.16
N LYS A 123 16.76 1.13 6.95
CA LYS A 123 17.96 0.61 7.62
C LYS A 123 17.87 0.84 9.13
N PRO A 124 18.49 -0.04 9.96
CA PRO A 124 18.46 0.06 11.42
C PRO A 124 18.81 1.45 12.00
N GLN A 125 19.74 2.17 11.38
CA GLN A 125 20.18 3.50 11.82
C GLN A 125 19.12 4.61 11.67
N PHE A 126 18.08 4.40 10.85
CA PHE A 126 16.99 5.35 10.64
C PHE A 126 15.72 5.01 11.43
N ILE A 127 15.70 3.86 12.08
CA ILE A 127 14.60 3.43 12.95
C ILE A 127 14.83 4.00 14.34
N LYS A 128 13.80 4.58 14.95
CA LYS A 128 13.83 5.02 16.34
C LYS A 128 13.59 3.81 17.25
N TRP A 129 14.55 3.55 18.11
CA TRP A 129 14.53 2.40 19.02
C TRP A 129 13.85 2.77 20.33
N TYR A 130 13.09 1.84 20.88
CA TYR A 130 12.42 2.00 22.17
C TYR A 130 12.76 0.84 23.08
N SER A 131 13.07 1.12 24.35
CA SER A 131 13.12 0.07 25.37
C SER A 131 11.73 -0.55 25.51
N ARG A 132 11.64 -1.87 25.71
CA ARG A 132 10.36 -2.58 25.86
C ARG A 132 9.44 -1.98 26.92
N LYS A 133 9.98 -1.38 27.98
CA LYS A 133 9.22 -0.75 29.07
C LYS A 133 8.64 0.62 28.72
N LEU A 134 9.10 1.22 27.62
CA LEU A 134 8.68 2.55 27.16
C LEU A 134 7.66 2.48 26.02
N ILE A 135 7.22 1.27 25.66
CA ILE A 135 6.21 1.08 24.61
C ILE A 135 4.84 1.49 25.16
N THR A 136 4.13 2.35 24.46
CA THR A 136 2.82 2.82 24.87
C THR A 136 1.74 2.29 23.94
N GLU A 137 0.50 2.29 24.42
CA GLU A 137 -0.68 1.99 23.60
C GLU A 137 -0.74 2.88 22.35
N LYS A 138 -0.61 4.20 22.53
CA LYS A 138 -0.57 5.17 21.42
C LYS A 138 0.48 4.83 20.36
N LEU A 139 1.69 4.42 20.79
CA LEU A 139 2.72 4.02 19.84
C LEU A 139 2.32 2.76 19.05
N LEU A 140 1.67 1.78 19.70
CA LEU A 140 1.20 0.58 19.01
C LEU A 140 0.03 0.90 18.05
N GLU A 141 -0.85 1.83 18.40
CA GLU A 141 -1.92 2.33 17.53
C GLU A 141 -1.36 3.03 16.28
N GLU A 142 -0.35 3.88 16.43
CA GLU A 142 0.37 4.51 15.30
C GLU A 142 1.03 3.46 14.37
N LEU A 143 1.32 2.27 14.89
CA LEU A 143 1.81 1.11 14.12
C LEU A 143 0.70 0.22 13.56
N ASN A 144 -0.56 0.65 13.67
CA ASN A 144 -1.78 -0.07 13.28
C ASN A 144 -1.96 -1.41 13.99
N PHE A 145 -1.58 -1.52 15.27
CA PHE A 145 -1.93 -2.69 16.06
C PHE A 145 -3.46 -2.71 16.32
N PRO A 146 -4.14 -3.86 16.13
CA PRO A 146 -5.52 -4.01 16.52
C PRO A 146 -5.68 -3.83 18.03
N HIS A 147 -6.68 -3.06 18.46
CA HIS A 147 -6.92 -2.79 19.87
C HIS A 147 -7.06 -4.08 20.70
N SER A 148 -7.61 -5.14 20.11
CA SER A 148 -7.76 -6.46 20.75
C SER A 148 -6.45 -7.09 21.21
N ILE A 149 -5.30 -6.73 20.63
CA ILE A 149 -4.00 -7.30 20.96
C ILE A 149 -3.06 -6.34 21.71
N ILE A 150 -3.39 -5.05 21.77
CA ILE A 150 -2.52 -4.03 22.38
C ILE A 150 -2.28 -4.33 23.87
N THR A 151 -3.35 -4.47 24.66
CA THR A 151 -3.23 -4.69 26.11
C THR A 151 -2.46 -5.97 26.46
N PRO A 152 -2.73 -7.13 25.83
CA PRO A 152 -1.92 -8.33 26.03
C PRO A 152 -0.44 -8.14 25.66
N VAL A 153 -0.14 -7.48 24.53
CA VAL A 153 1.24 -7.21 24.09
C VAL A 153 1.97 -6.32 25.10
N LEU A 154 1.35 -5.24 25.57
CA LEU A 154 1.94 -4.36 26.58
C LEU A 154 2.20 -5.09 27.89
N LYS A 155 1.29 -5.96 28.35
CA LYS A 155 1.51 -6.78 29.54
C LYS A 155 2.76 -7.66 29.41
N ILE A 156 2.96 -8.29 28.26
CA ILE A 156 4.14 -9.13 28.02
C ILE A 156 5.42 -8.27 27.98
N LEU A 157 5.40 -7.16 27.23
CA LEU A 157 6.54 -6.25 27.11
C LEU A 157 6.97 -5.64 28.45
N HIS A 158 6.00 -5.23 29.28
CA HIS A 158 6.25 -4.51 30.53
C HIS A 158 6.48 -5.42 31.74
N SER A 159 6.39 -6.75 31.57
CA SER A 159 6.60 -7.66 32.70
C SER A 159 8.01 -7.51 33.27
N ASN A 160 8.07 -7.15 34.56
CA ASN A 160 9.32 -7.06 35.33
C ASN A 160 9.86 -8.45 35.72
N PHE A 161 9.04 -9.49 35.61
CA PHE A 161 9.38 -10.85 36.05
C PHE A 161 9.92 -11.72 34.93
N LEU A 162 9.79 -11.28 33.68
CA LEU A 162 10.26 -12.04 32.52
C LEU A 162 11.62 -11.53 32.05
N THR A 163 12.51 -12.48 31.76
CA THR A 163 13.77 -12.21 31.05
C THR A 163 13.49 -11.80 29.61
N THR A 164 14.44 -11.11 28.98
CA THR A 164 14.39 -10.74 27.56
C THR A 164 14.05 -11.92 26.64
N MET A 165 14.59 -13.11 26.91
CA MET A 165 14.31 -14.31 26.14
C MET A 165 12.86 -14.79 26.33
N GLN A 166 12.36 -14.79 27.56
CA GLN A 166 10.98 -15.17 27.86
C GLN A 166 9.97 -14.19 27.24
N VAL A 167 10.26 -12.89 27.26
CA VAL A 167 9.44 -11.87 26.58
C VAL A 167 9.34 -12.14 25.09
N LYS A 168 10.48 -12.39 24.41
CA LYS A 168 10.50 -12.71 22.98
C LYS A 168 9.69 -13.97 22.68
N ASN A 169 9.88 -15.04 23.46
CA ASN A 169 9.16 -16.29 23.27
C ASN A 169 7.64 -16.13 23.48
N ASN A 170 7.23 -15.43 24.54
CA ASN A 170 5.82 -15.20 24.83
C ASN A 170 5.16 -14.34 23.74
N LEU A 171 5.85 -13.29 23.27
CA LEU A 171 5.36 -12.49 22.15
C LEU A 171 5.26 -13.31 20.86
N GLN A 172 6.26 -14.12 20.56
CA GLN A 172 6.27 -14.98 19.37
C GLN A 172 5.13 -15.99 19.40
N HIS A 173 4.85 -16.58 20.56
CA HIS A 173 3.77 -17.55 20.74
C HIS A 173 2.38 -16.89 20.69
N TYR A 174 2.24 -15.69 21.28
CA TYR A 174 0.98 -14.95 21.26
C TYR A 174 0.65 -14.38 19.88
N LEU A 175 1.64 -13.80 19.19
CA LEU A 175 1.49 -13.16 17.89
C LEU A 175 1.79 -14.14 16.75
N THR A 176 0.95 -15.16 16.61
CA THR A 176 1.03 -16.17 15.55
C THR A 176 -0.06 -15.96 14.47
N GLY A 177 -0.03 -16.76 13.40
CA GLY A 177 -1.03 -16.69 12.33
C GLY A 177 -1.13 -15.31 11.70
N SER A 178 -2.35 -14.75 11.68
CA SER A 178 -2.63 -13.40 11.15
C SER A 178 -1.91 -12.28 11.91
N TYR A 179 -1.51 -12.51 13.15
CA TYR A 179 -0.81 -11.53 13.99
C TYR A 179 0.72 -11.60 13.87
N LYS A 180 1.28 -12.57 13.13
CA LYS A 180 2.73 -12.74 12.96
C LYS A 180 3.45 -11.48 12.46
N LYS A 181 2.78 -10.67 11.64
CA LYS A 181 3.34 -9.39 11.14
C LYS A 181 3.64 -8.42 12.29
N TYR A 182 2.86 -8.42 13.37
CA TYR A 182 3.05 -7.53 14.51
C TYR A 182 4.25 -7.94 15.36
N TYR A 183 4.51 -9.24 15.49
CA TYR A 183 5.76 -9.71 16.09
C TYR A 183 6.97 -9.24 15.30
N GLN A 184 6.92 -9.35 13.97
CA GLN A 184 7.98 -8.85 13.08
C GLN A 184 8.19 -7.35 13.24
N ILE A 185 7.12 -6.57 13.40
CA ILE A 185 7.21 -5.14 13.66
C ILE A 185 7.95 -4.89 14.99
N LEU A 186 7.54 -5.53 16.08
CA LEU A 186 8.16 -5.32 17.41
C LEU A 186 9.67 -5.57 17.41
N ILE A 187 10.13 -6.68 16.81
CA ILE A 187 11.56 -7.03 16.81
C ILE A 187 12.43 -6.06 15.99
N LEU A 188 11.83 -5.19 15.16
CA LEU A 188 12.55 -4.24 14.33
C LEU A 188 12.87 -2.92 15.04
N PHE A 189 12.16 -2.56 16.11
CA PHE A 189 12.34 -1.27 16.79
C PHE A 189 12.35 -1.36 18.33
N VAL A 190 12.03 -2.51 18.91
CA VAL A 190 12.02 -2.70 20.36
C VAL A 190 13.32 -3.32 20.84
N VAL A 191 13.99 -2.66 21.78
CA VAL A 191 15.10 -3.19 22.56
C VAL A 191 14.52 -4.01 23.72
N MET A 192 14.74 -5.32 23.66
CA MET A 192 14.14 -6.32 24.57
C MET A 192 14.99 -6.59 25.81
#